data_AF-A0A382DWT8-F1
#
_entry.id   AF-A0A382DWT8-F1
#
_cell.length_a   1.000
_cell.length_b   1.000
_cell.length_c   1.000
_cell.angle_alpha   90.00
_cell.angle_beta   90.00
_cell.angle_gamma   90.00
#
_symmetry.space_group_name_H-M   'P 1'
#
loop_
_entity.id
_entity.type
_entity.pdbx_description
1 polymer ?
#
loop_
_entity_poly.entity_id
_entity_poly.type
_entity_poly.pdbx_seq_one_letter_code
_entity_poly.pdbx_strand_id
1 'polypeptide(L)'
;MYYIFIINTNKNGGIMSVARITTVNFKIKENADAMVENYVANAPSEFPEAEQLLQVRTSDTTVVAISLYANNEAMERASAARNKRLGSNEDQFESVDMKIGEVKLNHKK
;
A
#
# COMPACT_ATOMS: atom_id res chain seq x y z
N MET A 1 -31.66 4.83 -18.20
CA MET A 1 -30.34 4.77 -18.85
C MET A 1 -29.79 6.18 -18.92
N TYR A 2 -28.95 6.56 -17.95
CA TYR A 2 -28.12 7.76 -18.00
C TYR A 2 -26.80 7.41 -17.33
N TYR A 3 -25.76 7.18 -18.14
CA TYR A 3 -24.39 7.08 -17.67
C TYR A 3 -23.85 8.50 -17.57
N ILE A 4 -23.77 9.04 -16.36
CA ILE A 4 -22.98 10.24 -16.11
C ILE A 4 -21.55 9.76 -15.79
N PHE A 5 -20.64 9.93 -16.74
CA PHE A 5 -19.20 9.84 -16.48
C PHE A 5 -18.78 11.06 -15.66
N ILE A 6 -18.61 10.89 -14.36
CA ILE A 6 -17.90 11.87 -13.53
C ILE A 6 -16.48 11.32 -13.31
N ILE A 7 -15.51 11.99 -13.93
CA ILE A 7 -14.09 11.77 -13.68
C ILE A 7 -13.82 12.32 -12.26
N ASN A 8 -13.55 11.42 -11.32
CA ASN A 8 -13.23 11.79 -9.95
C ASN A 8 -11.75 12.18 -9.88
N THR A 9 -11.45 13.46 -10.08
CA THR A 9 -10.13 14.00 -9.74
C THR A 9 -10.14 14.34 -8.26
N ASN A 10 -9.17 13.77 -7.53
CA ASN A 10 -8.89 14.13 -6.15
C ASN A 10 -8.64 15.65 -6.08
N LYS A 11 -8.87 16.30 -4.92
CA LYS A 11 -8.90 17.78 -4.77
C LYS A 11 -7.64 18.56 -5.23
N ASN A 12 -6.59 17.87 -5.69
CA ASN A 12 -5.38 18.43 -6.31
C ASN A 12 -5.10 17.90 -7.74
N GLY A 13 -6.10 17.52 -8.53
CA GLY A 13 -5.96 17.25 -9.98
C GLY A 13 -5.01 16.12 -10.41
N GLY A 14 -4.37 15.41 -9.46
CA GLY A 14 -3.49 14.28 -9.73
C GLY A 14 -4.30 12.99 -9.85
N ILE A 15 -4.17 12.30 -10.99
CA ILE A 15 -4.63 10.92 -11.12
C ILE A 15 -3.64 10.06 -10.33
N MET A 16 -4.11 9.32 -9.32
CA MET A 16 -3.32 8.25 -8.70
C MET A 16 -2.94 7.26 -9.80
N SER A 17 -1.72 7.33 -10.29
CA SER A 17 -1.28 6.62 -11.50
C SER A 17 -0.38 5.42 -11.20
N VAL A 18 0.17 5.33 -9.99
CA VAL A 18 1.12 4.29 -9.59
C VAL A 18 0.65 3.58 -8.34
N ALA A 19 0.68 2.25 -8.36
CA ALA A 19 0.42 1.39 -7.22
C ALA A 19 1.69 0.62 -6.86
N ARG A 20 2.03 0.61 -5.56
CA ARG A 20 2.98 -0.35 -4.99
C ARG A 20 2.19 -1.37 -4.19
N ILE A 21 2.25 -2.61 -4.62
CA ILE A 21 1.63 -3.77 -3.98
C ILE A 21 2.75 -4.56 -3.31
N THR A 22 2.57 -4.94 -2.07
CA THR A 22 3.53 -5.80 -1.39
C THR A 22 2.81 -6.86 -0.61
N THR A 23 3.12 -8.10 -0.95
CA THR A 23 2.65 -9.29 -0.27
C THR A 23 3.76 -9.73 0.67
N VAL A 24 3.44 -9.85 1.95
CA VAL A 24 4.36 -10.34 2.98
C VAL A 24 3.77 -11.63 3.54
N ASN A 25 4.54 -12.71 3.43
CA ASN A 25 4.28 -13.94 4.16
C ASN A 25 5.15 -13.94 5.43
N PHE A 26 4.53 -14.19 6.56
CA PHE A 26 5.15 -14.26 7.87
C PHE A 26 5.40 -15.71 8.27
N LYS A 27 6.40 -15.93 9.11
CA LYS A 27 6.71 -17.27 9.65
C LYS A 27 5.60 -17.80 10.56
N ILE A 28 4.96 -16.90 11.31
CA ILE A 28 3.93 -17.20 12.30
C ILE A 28 2.81 -16.16 12.27
N LYS A 29 1.65 -16.52 12.82
CA LYS A 29 0.44 -15.68 12.81
C LYS A 29 0.61 -14.40 13.62
N GLU A 30 1.29 -14.49 14.76
CA GLU A 30 1.45 -13.42 15.73
C GLU A 30 2.20 -12.23 15.14
N ASN A 31 3.22 -12.49 14.31
CA ASN A 31 3.95 -11.44 13.61
C ASN A 31 3.07 -10.73 12.57
N ALA A 32 2.23 -11.49 11.86
CA ALA A 32 1.31 -10.91 10.91
C ALA A 32 0.24 -10.07 11.62
N ASP A 33 -0.26 -10.50 12.79
CA ASP A 33 -1.21 -9.75 13.61
C ASP A 33 -0.61 -8.43 14.10
N ALA A 34 0.59 -8.48 14.68
CA ALA A 34 1.33 -7.30 15.13
C ALA A 34 1.60 -6.33 13.97
N MET A 35 1.93 -6.83 12.78
CA MET A 35 2.12 -5.99 11.59
C MET A 35 0.82 -5.28 11.17
N VAL A 36 -0.33 -5.97 11.20
CA VAL A 36 -1.63 -5.36 10.85
C VAL A 36 -1.94 -4.21 11.80
N GLU A 37 -1.86 -4.45 13.11
CA GLU A 37 -2.12 -3.42 14.12
C GLU A 37 -1.17 -2.23 13.99
N ASN A 38 0.13 -2.51 13.84
CA ASN A 38 1.13 -1.46 13.68
C ASN A 38 0.92 -0.65 12.40
N TYR A 39 0.52 -1.29 11.29
CA TYR A 39 0.30 -0.59 10.02
C TYR A 39 -0.93 0.33 10.10
N VAL A 40 -2.04 -0.13 10.68
CA VAL A 40 -3.24 0.69 10.87
C VAL A 40 -2.94 1.94 11.69
N ALA A 41 -2.10 1.83 12.72
CA ALA A 41 -1.75 2.95 13.58
C ALA A 41 -0.77 3.95 12.93
N ASN A 42 0.23 3.47 12.19
CA ASN A 42 1.38 4.31 11.82
C ASN A 42 1.48 4.62 10.33
N ALA A 43 0.91 3.80 9.44
CA ALA A 43 1.12 3.92 7.99
C ALA A 43 0.76 5.30 7.41
N PRO A 44 -0.34 5.98 7.83
CA PRO A 44 -0.65 7.32 7.32
C PRO A 44 0.46 8.34 7.61
N SER A 45 1.13 8.24 8.76
CA SER A 45 2.26 9.12 9.11
C SER A 45 3.58 8.69 8.47
N GLU A 46 3.79 7.39 8.25
CA GLU A 46 5.00 6.86 7.62
C GLU A 46 5.04 7.09 6.10
N PHE A 47 3.87 7.18 5.46
CA PHE A 47 3.73 7.30 4.01
C PHE A 47 2.87 8.52 3.62
N PRO A 48 3.30 9.75 3.95
CA PRO A 48 2.52 10.96 3.67
C PRO A 48 2.35 11.25 2.17
N GLU A 49 3.21 10.69 1.32
CA GLU A 49 3.13 10.81 -0.14
C GLU A 49 2.08 9.86 -0.77
N ALA A 50 1.59 8.88 -0.02
CA ALA A 50 0.56 7.99 -0.50
C ALA A 50 -0.81 8.66 -0.39
N GLU A 51 -1.51 8.76 -1.52
CA GLU A 51 -2.87 9.31 -1.61
C GLU A 51 -3.90 8.32 -1.05
N GLN A 52 -3.58 7.03 -1.11
CA GLN A 52 -4.41 5.97 -0.56
C GLN A 52 -3.54 4.82 -0.07
N LEU A 53 -3.88 4.30 1.11
CA LEU A 53 -3.30 3.12 1.71
C LEU A 53 -4.40 2.08 1.93
N LEU A 54 -4.14 0.84 1.53
CA LEU A 54 -5.01 -0.30 1.77
C LEU A 54 -4.16 -1.44 2.32
N GLN A 55 -4.69 -2.12 3.33
CA GLN A 55 -4.11 -3.37 3.83
C GLN A 55 -5.18 -4.45 3.82
N VAL A 56 -4.80 -5.65 3.39
CA VAL A 56 -5.67 -6.82 3.32
C VAL A 56 -4.96 -7.99 3.97
N ARG A 57 -5.61 -8.61 4.97
CA ARG A 57 -5.18 -9.91 5.49
C ARG A 57 -5.77 -11.00 4.61
N THR A 58 -4.93 -11.83 3.98
CA THR A 58 -5.38 -12.85 3.02
C THR A 58 -5.27 -14.28 3.57
N SER A 59 -4.53 -14.48 4.65
CA SER A 59 -4.45 -15.75 5.40
C SER A 59 -4.00 -15.48 6.84
N ASP A 60 -3.84 -16.50 7.68
CA ASP A 60 -3.25 -16.35 9.01
C ASP A 60 -1.80 -15.87 9.00
N THR A 61 -1.07 -15.94 7.90
CA THR A 61 0.32 -15.47 7.84
C THR A 61 0.60 -14.58 6.65
N THR A 62 -0.40 -14.16 5.88
CA THR A 62 -0.18 -13.36 4.67
C THR A 62 -0.93 -12.03 4.73
N VAL A 63 -0.18 -10.94 4.51
CA VAL A 63 -0.70 -9.59 4.42
C VAL A 63 -0.33 -8.97 3.07
N VAL A 64 -1.29 -8.31 2.43
CA VAL A 64 -1.08 -7.50 1.24
C VAL A 64 -1.27 -6.03 1.62
N ALA A 65 -0.23 -5.22 1.42
CA ALA A 65 -0.29 -3.77 1.56
C ALA A 65 -0.21 -3.11 0.18
N ILE A 66 -1.17 -2.24 -0.12
CA ILE A 66 -1.28 -1.50 -1.37
C ILE A 66 -1.21 -0.02 -1.06
N SER A 67 -0.28 0.68 -1.69
CA SER A 67 -0.18 2.14 -1.61
C SER A 67 -0.30 2.76 -2.99
N LEU A 68 -1.16 3.76 -3.13
CA LEU A 68 -1.40 4.49 -4.37
C LEU A 68 -0.75 5.87 -4.29
N TYR A 69 -0.08 6.25 -5.38
CA TYR A 69 0.68 7.49 -5.49
C TYR A 69 0.25 8.27 -6.72
N ALA A 70 0.41 9.59 -6.66
CA ALA A 70 0.18 10.46 -7.81
C ALA A 70 1.06 10.10 -9.01
N ASN A 71 2.33 9.74 -8.77
CA ASN A 71 3.32 9.37 -9.79
C ASN A 71 4.50 8.58 -9.19
N ASN A 72 5.45 8.17 -10.03
CA ASN A 72 6.64 7.43 -9.61
C ASN A 72 7.53 8.24 -8.66
N GLU A 73 7.67 9.56 -8.84
CA GLU A 73 8.52 10.39 -7.97
C GLU A 73 7.98 10.43 -6.53
N ALA A 74 6.67 10.54 -6.36
CA ALA A 74 6.01 10.48 -5.04
C ALA A 74 6.20 9.10 -4.39
N MET A 75 6.08 8.03 -5.17
CA MET A 75 6.38 6.67 -4.69
C MET A 75 7.85 6.54 -4.26
N GLU A 76 8.79 7.09 -5.03
CA GLU A 76 10.23 6.99 -4.72
C GLU A 76 10.61 7.75 -3.44
N ARG A 77 10.01 8.92 -3.19
CA ARG A 77 10.16 9.60 -1.89
C ARG A 77 9.70 8.73 -0.72
N ALA A 78 8.70 7.88 -0.94
CA ALA A 78 8.20 6.91 0.03
C ALA A 78 8.99 5.57 0.07
N SER A 79 10.01 5.37 -0.78
CA SER A 79 10.81 4.13 -0.82
C SER A 79 11.69 3.97 0.42
N ALA A 80 12.29 5.05 0.93
CA ALA A 80 13.15 4.98 2.11
C ALA A 80 12.39 4.50 3.37
N ALA A 81 11.21 5.08 3.63
CA ALA A 81 10.34 4.64 4.73
C ALA A 81 9.93 3.18 4.57
N ARG A 82 9.64 2.76 3.34
CA ARG A 82 9.26 1.37 3.04
C ARG A 82 10.39 0.39 3.33
N ASN A 83 11.59 0.69 2.86
CA ASN A 83 12.77 -0.16 3.04
C ASN A 83 13.13 -0.27 4.52
N LYS A 84 13.04 0.84 5.27
CA LYS A 84 13.22 0.82 6.72
C LYS A 84 12.23 -0.13 7.40
N ARG A 85 10.93 -0.03 7.06
CA ARG A 85 9.89 -0.88 7.63
C ARG A 85 10.11 -2.37 7.36
N LEU A 86 10.49 -2.71 6.12
CA LEU A 86 10.76 -4.12 5.77
C LEU A 86 12.04 -4.62 6.44
N GLY A 87 13.12 -3.83 6.43
CA GLY A 87 14.39 -4.23 7.05
C GLY A 87 14.31 -4.38 8.57
N SER A 88 13.51 -3.57 9.27
CA SER A 88 13.32 -3.70 10.73
C SER A 88 12.54 -4.94 11.16
N ASN A 89 11.92 -5.69 10.24
CA ASN A 89 11.09 -6.86 10.55
C ASN A 89 11.47 -8.08 9.68
N GLU A 90 12.64 -8.06 9.03
CA GLU A 90 13.04 -9.08 8.05
C GLU A 90 13.09 -10.49 8.65
N ASP A 91 13.48 -10.59 9.92
CA ASP A 91 13.54 -11.84 10.69
C ASP A 91 12.16 -12.51 10.86
N GLN A 92 11.08 -11.74 10.74
CA GLN A 92 9.70 -12.22 10.89
C GLN A 92 9.10 -12.76 9.60
N PHE A 93 9.73 -12.49 8.45
CA PHE A 93 9.19 -12.81 7.13
C PHE A 93 9.68 -14.17 6.63
N GLU A 94 8.74 -14.93 6.07
CA GLU A 94 9.03 -16.11 5.23
C GLU A 94 9.39 -15.64 3.81
N SER A 95 8.66 -14.66 3.28
CA SER A 95 8.93 -14.04 1.98
C SER A 95 8.27 -12.68 1.84
N VAL A 96 8.84 -11.84 0.97
CA VAL A 96 8.28 -10.55 0.57
C VAL A 96 8.28 -10.47 -0.96
N ASP A 97 7.12 -10.23 -1.55
CA ASP A 97 6.95 -9.95 -2.99
C ASP A 97 6.47 -8.50 -3.16
N MET A 98 7.24 -7.68 -3.86
CA MET A 98 6.89 -6.28 -4.14
C MET A 98 6.73 -6.07 -5.64
N LYS A 99 5.58 -5.51 -6.01
CA LYS A 99 5.24 -5.19 -7.40
C LYS A 99 4.83 -3.73 -7.50
N ILE A 100 5.29 -3.08 -8.57
CA ILE A 100 4.92 -1.72 -8.93
C ILE A 100 4.18 -1.79 -10.26
N GLY A 101 3.08 -1.08 -10.37
CA GLY A 101 2.25 -1.09 -11.57
C GLY A 101 1.47 0.19 -11.76
N GLU A 102 0.99 0.38 -12.99
CA GLU A 102 0.12 1.50 -13.34
C GLU A 102 -1.31 1.22 -12.88
N VAL A 103 -1.93 2.23 -12.26
CA VAL A 103 -3.34 2.17 -11.86
C VAL A 103 -4.23 2.41 -13.08
N LYS A 104 -4.87 1.35 -13.58
CA LYS A 104 -5.82 1.42 -14.70
C LYS A 104 -7.24 1.80 -14.30
N LEU A 105 -7.63 1.49 -13.06
CA LEU A 105 -8.93 1.85 -12.50
C LEU A 105 -8.79 2.12 -11.01
N ASN A 106 -9.17 3.32 -10.60
CA ASN A 106 -9.39 3.67 -9.20
C ASN A 106 -10.76 4.34 -9.10
N HIS A 107 -11.76 3.58 -8.66
CA HIS A 107 -13.14 4.03 -8.63
C HIS A 107 -13.72 3.91 -7.23
N LYS A 108 -14.36 4.97 -6.77
CA LYS A 108 -15.18 4.99 -5.55
C LYS A 108 -16.64 4.94 -5.97
N LYS A 109 -17.38 3.93 -5.53
CA LYS A 109 -18.83 3.83 -5.72
C LYS A 109 -19.57 4.86 -4.87
#